data_AF-A0A349CX60-F1
#
_entry.id   AF-A0A349CX60-F1
#
_cell.length_a   1.000
_cell.length_b   1.000
_cell.length_c   1.000
_cell.angle_alpha   90.00
_cell.angle_beta   90.00
_cell.angle_gamma   90.00
#
_symmetry.space_group_name_H-M   'P 1'
#
loop_
_entity.id
_entity.type
_entity.pdbx_description
1 polymer ?
#
loop_
_entity_poly.entity_id
_entity_poly.type
_entity_poly.pdbx_seq_one_letter_code
_entity_poly.pdbx_strand_id
1 'polypeptide(L)'
;EVSAMAARQSRPTDTEDVSLVLARFDNGALATVVNSVVSPRETTRLRVDFAFATVELEHLYGYTDADWRFTPAPGHEHLADLWHTGAGDDDVVSGHRLQLAAIIDALADGGEPEVSIVDARRTLEFAAATYASAFRGVRVAAGEISGDDAFMTRMDGDGAPWAPVKETAA
;
A
#
# COMPACT_ATOMS: atom_id res chain seq x y z
N GLU A 1 -8.76 -10.80 -4.25
CA GLU A 1 -9.94 -10.38 -3.44
C GLU A 1 -9.48 -9.70 -2.16
N VAL A 2 -10.31 -8.82 -1.60
CA VAL A 2 -10.06 -8.14 -0.34
C VAL A 2 -11.24 -8.32 0.62
N SER A 3 -10.94 -8.40 1.92
CA SER A 3 -11.88 -8.29 3.03
C SER A 3 -11.35 -7.23 3.97
N ALA A 4 -12.15 -6.21 4.30
CA ALA A 4 -11.67 -5.06 5.05
C ALA A 4 -12.56 -4.65 6.22
N MET A 5 -11.97 -3.91 7.15
CA MET A 5 -12.65 -3.15 8.19
C MET A 5 -12.10 -1.74 8.19
N ALA A 6 -12.98 -0.75 8.36
CA ALA A 6 -12.63 0.65 8.50
C ALA A 6 -13.44 1.23 9.66
N ALA A 7 -12.78 2.00 10.53
CA ALA A 7 -13.43 2.58 11.69
C ALA A 7 -12.90 3.98 11.97
N ARG A 8 -13.76 4.79 12.61
CA ARG A 8 -13.36 6.01 13.29
C ARG A 8 -13.28 5.74 14.79
N GLN A 9 -12.16 6.08 15.39
CA GLN A 9 -11.86 5.82 16.80
C GLN A 9 -11.80 7.12 17.60
N SER A 10 -10.92 8.05 17.22
CA SER A 10 -10.65 9.24 18.04
C SER A 10 -10.39 10.52 17.25
N ARG A 11 -10.16 10.45 15.93
CA ARG A 11 -9.97 11.66 15.11
C ARG A 11 -11.32 12.18 14.59
N PRO A 12 -11.52 13.51 14.57
CA PRO A 12 -12.70 14.13 13.96
C PRO A 12 -12.53 14.21 12.42
N THR A 13 -12.52 13.06 11.76
CA THR A 13 -12.39 12.93 10.29
C THR A 13 -13.67 12.39 9.67
N ASP A 14 -13.92 12.75 8.41
CA ASP A 14 -15.01 12.14 7.62
C ASP A 14 -14.58 10.83 6.96
N THR A 15 -13.28 10.55 6.93
CA THR A 15 -12.69 9.25 6.60
C THR A 15 -12.48 8.42 7.86
N GLU A 16 -12.14 7.14 7.68
CA GLU A 16 -11.67 6.30 8.77
C GLU A 16 -10.33 6.82 9.33
N ASP A 17 -10.05 6.50 10.59
CA ASP A 17 -8.75 6.76 11.22
C ASP A 17 -7.98 5.47 11.56
N VAL A 18 -8.63 4.32 11.35
CA VAL A 18 -8.04 2.97 11.35
C VAL A 18 -8.68 2.14 10.25
N SER A 19 -7.86 1.49 9.42
CA SER A 19 -8.28 0.49 8.45
C SER A 19 -7.42 -0.78 8.51
N LEU A 20 -8.08 -1.92 8.27
CA LEU A 20 -7.51 -3.25 8.25
C LEU A 20 -7.96 -3.94 6.96
N VAL A 21 -7.03 -4.56 6.23
CA VAL A 21 -7.31 -5.29 4.99
C VAL A 21 -6.65 -6.65 5.04
N LEU A 22 -7.40 -7.69 4.67
CA LEU A 22 -6.89 -9.00 4.31
C LEU A 22 -7.05 -9.16 2.80
N ALA A 23 -5.95 -9.39 2.10
CA ALA A 23 -5.93 -9.53 0.65
C ALA A 23 -5.41 -10.91 0.23
N ARG A 24 -6.02 -11.46 -0.82
CA ARG A 24 -5.50 -12.60 -1.58
C ARG A 24 -5.19 -12.14 -3.00
N PHE A 25 -3.93 -12.27 -3.40
CA PHE A 25 -3.45 -11.98 -4.74
C PHE A 25 -3.74 -13.13 -5.70
N ASP A 26 -3.69 -12.86 -7.00
CA ASP A 26 -3.96 -13.83 -8.07
C ASP A 26 -3.00 -15.03 -8.02
N ASN A 27 -1.74 -14.79 -7.65
CA ASN A 27 -0.73 -15.83 -7.44
C ASN A 27 -0.92 -16.64 -6.13
N GLY A 28 -1.98 -16.39 -5.37
CA GLY A 28 -2.27 -17.06 -4.10
C GLY A 28 -1.57 -16.47 -2.87
N ALA A 29 -0.69 -15.47 -3.03
CA ALA A 29 -0.09 -14.78 -1.89
C ALA A 29 -1.16 -14.10 -1.02
N LEU A 30 -0.92 -14.06 0.28
CA LEU A 30 -1.79 -13.41 1.25
C LEU A 30 -1.07 -12.18 1.81
N ALA A 31 -1.81 -11.10 2.02
CA ALA A 31 -1.31 -9.91 2.69
C ALA A 31 -2.29 -9.37 3.72
N THR A 32 -1.72 -8.74 4.74
CA THR A 32 -2.43 -7.92 5.70
C THR A 32 -1.94 -6.49 5.56
N VAL A 33 -2.86 -5.54 5.43
CA VAL A 33 -2.54 -4.10 5.44
C VAL A 33 -3.22 -3.47 6.64
N VAL A 34 -2.46 -2.72 7.43
CA VAL A 34 -2.96 -1.99 8.60
C VAL A 34 -2.55 -0.54 8.45
N ASN A 35 -3.53 0.35 8.48
CA ASN A 35 -3.31 1.79 8.51
C ASN A 35 -3.95 2.38 9.77
N SER A 36 -3.24 3.29 10.44
CA SER A 36 -3.72 3.94 11.66
C SER A 36 -3.08 5.32 11.80
N VAL A 37 -3.92 6.35 11.82
CA VAL A 37 -3.50 7.75 12.08
C VAL A 37 -3.68 8.14 13.57
N VAL A 38 -4.09 7.17 14.39
CA VAL A 38 -4.27 7.32 15.84
C VAL A 38 -3.15 6.67 16.65
N SER A 39 -2.25 5.93 16.00
CA SER A 39 -1.09 5.32 16.64
C SER A 39 -0.06 6.39 17.05
N PRO A 40 0.27 6.56 18.35
CA PRO A 40 1.26 7.56 18.77
C PRO A 40 2.69 7.25 18.31
N ARG A 41 3.01 5.97 18.09
CA ARG A 41 4.29 5.54 17.52
C ARG A 41 4.15 5.47 16.01
N GLU A 42 4.63 6.52 15.33
CA GLU A 42 4.66 6.61 13.88
C GLU A 42 5.71 5.65 13.30
N THR A 43 5.33 4.89 12.28
CA THR A 43 6.22 4.00 11.54
C THR A 43 5.52 3.50 10.28
N THR A 44 6.30 3.18 9.25
CA THR A 44 5.91 2.27 8.19
C THR A 44 6.71 0.99 8.34
N ARG A 45 6.01 -0.16 8.29
CA ARG A 45 6.63 -1.49 8.35
C ARG A 45 6.20 -2.31 7.15
N LEU A 46 7.16 -2.87 6.43
CA LEU A 46 6.94 -3.84 5.38
C LEU A 46 7.58 -5.15 5.79
N ARG A 47 6.90 -6.26 5.50
CA ARG A 47 7.44 -7.61 5.64
C ARG A 47 6.94 -8.45 4.50
N VAL A 48 7.86 -9.11 3.82
CA VAL A 48 7.57 -10.03 2.72
C VAL A 48 8.25 -11.36 3.03
N ASP A 49 7.45 -12.41 3.17
CA ASP A 49 7.93 -13.77 3.40
C ASP A 49 7.93 -14.53 2.07
N PHE A 50 9.12 -14.96 1.66
CA PHE A 50 9.35 -15.83 0.50
C PHE A 50 9.63 -17.27 0.96
N ALA A 51 9.71 -18.19 0.00
CA ALA A 51 9.99 -19.60 0.29
C ALA A 51 11.31 -19.81 1.07
N PHE A 52 12.32 -18.97 0.83
CA PHE A 52 13.68 -19.14 1.36
C PHE A 52 14.24 -17.91 2.08
N ALA A 53 13.44 -16.87 2.28
CA ALA A 53 13.87 -15.66 2.96
C ALA A 53 12.69 -14.82 3.45
N THR A 54 12.93 -14.03 4.48
CA THR A 54 12.05 -12.93 4.90
C THR A 54 12.78 -11.61 4.67
N VAL A 55 12.09 -10.65 4.08
CA VAL A 55 12.60 -9.29 3.85
C VAL A 55 11.73 -8.31 4.62
N GLU A 56 12.35 -7.45 5.43
CA GLU A 56 11.67 -6.50 6.30
C GLU A 56 12.22 -5.09 6.13
N LEU A 57 11.35 -4.10 6.27
CA LEU A 57 11.70 -2.68 6.35
C LEU A 57 10.91 -2.07 7.51
N GLU A 58 11.58 -1.31 8.37
CA GLU A 58 10.92 -0.42 9.34
C GLU A 58 11.52 0.98 9.23
N HIS A 59 10.69 1.97 8.91
CA HIS A 59 11.18 3.33 8.69
C HIS A 59 10.14 4.40 9.03
N LEU A 60 10.56 5.67 9.05
CA LEU A 60 9.70 6.82 9.24
C LEU A 60 10.15 7.94 8.29
N TYR A 61 9.27 8.35 7.37
CA TYR A 61 9.47 9.42 6.36
C TYR A 61 10.58 9.23 5.32
N GLY A 62 11.47 8.26 5.49
CA GLY A 62 12.42 7.82 4.46
C GLY A 62 13.20 6.59 4.92
N TYR A 63 13.85 5.89 3.99
CA TYR A 63 14.73 4.75 4.26
C TYR A 63 15.93 4.76 3.32
N THR A 64 17.00 4.06 3.71
CA THR A 64 18.09 3.62 2.84
C THR A 64 18.19 2.10 2.84
N ASP A 65 19.15 1.54 2.09
CA ASP A 65 19.44 0.10 2.10
C ASP A 65 19.80 -0.43 3.50
N ALA A 66 20.29 0.43 4.40
CA ALA A 66 20.62 0.07 5.79
C ALA A 66 19.39 -0.21 6.67
N ASP A 67 18.21 0.32 6.30
CA ASP A 67 16.96 0.08 7.04
C ASP A 67 16.31 -1.26 6.67
N TRP A 68 16.76 -1.90 5.59
CA TRP A 68 16.27 -3.21 5.18
C TRP A 68 16.95 -4.34 5.96
N ARG A 69 16.16 -5.34 6.33
CA ARG A 69 16.64 -6.58 6.94
C ARG A 69 16.31 -7.75 6.04
N PHE A 70 17.32 -8.52 5.69
CA PHE A 70 17.19 -9.79 5.01
C PHE A 70 17.48 -10.95 5.98
N THR A 71 16.57 -11.90 6.07
CA THR A 71 16.71 -13.10 6.90
C THR A 71 16.57 -14.36 6.04
N PRO A 72 17.64 -15.11 5.75
CA PRO A 72 17.56 -16.34 4.97
C PRO A 72 16.90 -17.47 5.78
N ALA A 73 16.27 -18.41 5.07
CA ALA A 73 15.86 -19.69 5.65
C ALA A 73 17.09 -20.59 5.90
N PRO A 74 17.01 -21.55 6.85
CA PRO A 74 18.09 -22.50 7.09
C PRO A 74 18.50 -23.26 5.82
N GLY A 75 19.80 -23.29 5.51
CA GLY A 75 20.35 -23.92 4.30
C GLY A 75 20.34 -23.02 3.06
N HIS A 76 19.84 -21.79 3.17
CA HIS A 76 19.79 -20.79 2.10
C HIS A 76 20.58 -19.52 2.45
N GLU A 77 21.58 -19.62 3.34
CA GLU A 77 22.37 -18.49 3.83
C GLU A 77 23.12 -17.74 2.72
N HIS A 78 23.49 -18.44 1.63
CA HIS A 78 24.11 -17.84 0.44
C HIS A 78 23.25 -16.74 -0.22
N LEU A 79 21.93 -16.72 0.03
CA LEU A 79 21.06 -15.66 -0.47
C LEU A 79 21.31 -14.32 0.22
N ALA A 80 21.83 -14.31 1.45
CA ALA A 80 22.21 -13.08 2.14
C ALA A 80 23.39 -12.40 1.43
N ASP A 81 24.35 -13.17 0.93
CA ASP A 81 25.47 -12.62 0.15
C ASP A 81 24.96 -11.95 -1.14
N LEU A 82 24.03 -12.60 -1.85
CA LEU A 82 23.41 -12.01 -3.06
C LEU A 82 22.66 -10.71 -2.74
N TRP A 83 21.89 -10.69 -1.65
CA TRP A 83 21.20 -9.49 -1.18
C TRP A 83 22.18 -8.33 -0.95
N HIS A 84 23.27 -8.59 -0.23
CA HIS A 84 24.27 -7.56 0.09
C HIS A 84 25.05 -7.08 -1.15
N THR A 85 25.32 -7.95 -2.12
CA THR A 85 25.99 -7.51 -3.36
C THR A 85 25.12 -6.64 -4.27
N GLY A 86 23.80 -6.72 -4.11
CA GLY A 86 22.84 -5.91 -4.88
C GLY A 86 22.45 -4.58 -4.23
N ALA A 87 22.73 -4.41 -2.94
CA ALA A 87 22.54 -3.14 -2.24
C ALA A 87 23.53 -2.11 -2.81
N GLY A 88 23.04 -0.95 -3.21
CA GLY A 88 23.88 0.11 -3.75
C GLY A 88 24.74 0.72 -2.64
N ASP A 89 25.95 1.17 -2.97
CA ASP A 89 26.83 1.91 -2.04
C ASP A 89 26.37 3.37 -1.81
N ASP A 90 25.17 3.71 -2.29
CA ASP A 90 24.67 5.06 -2.30
C ASP A 90 23.82 5.30 -1.05
N ASP A 91 24.24 6.25 -0.20
CA ASP A 91 23.49 6.79 0.96
C ASP A 91 22.21 7.57 0.54
N VAL A 92 21.59 7.17 -0.56
CA VAL A 92 20.45 7.84 -1.16
C VAL A 92 19.19 7.49 -0.39
N VAL A 93 18.69 8.47 0.35
CA VAL A 93 17.44 8.35 1.11
C VAL A 93 16.24 8.34 0.16
N SER A 94 15.33 7.39 0.37
CA SER A 94 14.05 7.30 -0.33
C SER A 94 13.26 8.62 -0.21
N GLY A 95 12.56 9.03 -1.26
CA GLY A 95 11.65 10.17 -1.17
C GLY A 95 11.19 10.69 -2.52
N HIS A 96 10.39 11.76 -2.50
CA HIS A 96 9.76 12.32 -3.70
C HIS A 96 10.75 12.73 -4.78
N ARG A 97 11.97 13.15 -4.43
CA ARG A 97 13.00 13.50 -5.43
C ARG A 97 13.30 12.33 -6.36
N LEU A 98 13.47 11.12 -5.81
CA LEU A 98 13.76 9.91 -6.60
C LEU A 98 12.58 9.54 -7.48
N GLN A 99 11.37 9.58 -6.92
CA GLN A 99 10.14 9.31 -7.66
C GLN A 99 9.97 10.28 -8.85
N LEU A 100 10.14 11.59 -8.61
CA LEU A 100 10.00 12.60 -9.65
C LEU A 100 11.10 12.50 -10.70
N ALA A 101 12.34 12.22 -10.29
CA ALA A 101 13.45 12.00 -11.22
C ALA A 101 13.15 10.81 -12.16
N ALA A 102 12.76 9.66 -11.60
CA ALA A 102 12.42 8.47 -12.40
C ALA A 102 11.30 8.74 -13.43
N ILE A 103 10.28 9.51 -13.05
CA ILE A 103 9.20 9.91 -13.97
C ILE A 103 9.74 10.84 -15.07
N ILE A 104 10.53 11.87 -14.69
CA ILE A 104 11.08 12.84 -15.63
C ILE A 104 12.03 12.17 -16.62
N ASP A 105 12.89 11.27 -16.16
CA ASP A 105 13.86 10.54 -16.98
C ASP A 105 13.12 9.65 -17.99
N ALA A 106 12.12 8.88 -17.54
CA ALA A 106 11.31 8.05 -18.43
C ALA A 106 10.61 8.89 -19.52
N LEU A 107 10.04 10.05 -19.16
CA LEU A 107 9.40 10.94 -20.12
C LEU A 107 10.39 11.60 -21.08
N ALA A 108 11.58 11.98 -20.60
CA ALA A 108 12.64 12.58 -21.41
C ALA A 108 13.16 11.58 -22.47
N ASP A 109 13.23 10.30 -22.11
CA ASP A 109 13.66 9.21 -23.00
C ASP A 109 12.52 8.70 -23.91
N GLY A 110 11.32 9.26 -23.80
CA GLY A 110 10.14 8.85 -24.57
C GLY A 110 9.57 7.49 -24.16
N GLY A 111 9.92 7.02 -22.97
CA GLY A 111 9.43 5.80 -22.35
C GLY A 111 8.20 6.01 -21.46
N GLU A 112 7.72 4.91 -20.88
CA GLU A 112 6.68 4.92 -19.86
C GLU A 112 7.31 4.97 -18.46
N PRO A 113 6.78 5.77 -17.52
CA PRO A 113 7.24 5.73 -16.13
C PRO A 113 7.10 4.33 -15.52
N GLU A 114 7.95 4.00 -14.54
CA GLU A 114 7.95 2.68 -13.88
C GLU A 114 6.58 2.27 -13.32
N VAL A 115 5.79 3.25 -12.87
CA VAL A 115 4.38 3.06 -12.54
C VAL A 115 3.54 3.53 -13.72
N SER A 116 3.04 2.57 -14.50
CA SER A 116 2.14 2.83 -15.63
C SER A 116 0.79 3.38 -15.16
N ILE A 117 0.02 3.94 -16.10
CA ILE A 117 -1.39 4.33 -15.82
C ILE A 117 -2.24 3.12 -15.43
N VAL A 118 -1.93 1.94 -15.94
CA VAL A 118 -2.62 0.69 -15.62
C VAL A 118 -2.34 0.28 -14.17
N ASP A 119 -1.09 0.39 -13.72
CA ASP A 119 -0.69 0.07 -12.35
C ASP A 119 -1.23 1.09 -11.34
N ALA A 120 -1.22 2.37 -11.69
CA ALA A 120 -1.87 3.41 -10.91
C ALA A 120 -3.38 3.15 -10.76
N ARG A 121 -4.04 2.73 -11.84
CA ARG A 121 -5.47 2.39 -11.80
C ARG A 121 -5.76 1.20 -10.90
N ARG A 122 -4.96 0.13 -10.96
CA ARG A 122 -5.08 -1.04 -10.07
C ARG A 122 -4.88 -0.67 -8.60
N THR A 123 -3.94 0.23 -8.33
CA THR A 123 -3.69 0.74 -6.96
C THR A 123 -4.90 1.51 -6.42
N LEU A 124 -5.49 2.39 -7.25
CA LEU A 124 -6.72 3.10 -6.89
C LEU A 124 -7.91 2.15 -6.71
N GLU A 125 -8.04 1.14 -7.57
CA GLU A 125 -9.07 0.11 -7.45
C GLU A 125 -8.91 -0.68 -6.15
N PHE A 126 -7.69 -1.03 -5.74
CA PHE A 126 -7.44 -1.69 -4.46
C PHE A 126 -7.91 -0.85 -3.27
N ALA A 127 -7.67 0.47 -3.30
CA ALA A 127 -8.18 1.39 -2.29
C ALA A 127 -9.72 1.46 -2.30
N ALA A 128 -10.33 1.57 -3.48
CA ALA A 128 -11.79 1.58 -3.64
C ALA A 128 -12.43 0.27 -3.15
N ALA A 129 -11.86 -0.88 -3.51
CA ALA A 129 -12.31 -2.20 -3.08
C ALA A 129 -12.17 -2.40 -1.56
N THR A 130 -11.14 -1.81 -0.95
CA THR A 130 -10.98 -1.79 0.51
C THR A 130 -12.14 -1.07 1.18
N TYR A 131 -12.48 0.14 0.71
CA TYR A 131 -13.63 0.88 1.23
C TYR A 131 -14.96 0.17 0.96
N ALA A 132 -15.17 -0.30 -0.28
CA ALA A 132 -16.36 -1.06 -0.64
C ALA A 132 -16.55 -2.29 0.25
N SER A 133 -15.48 -3.07 0.48
CA SER A 133 -15.51 -4.23 1.36
C SER A 133 -15.86 -3.86 2.79
N ALA A 134 -15.22 -2.82 3.34
CA ALA A 134 -15.46 -2.36 4.70
C ALA A 134 -16.88 -1.83 4.92
N PHE A 135 -17.43 -1.08 3.94
CA PHE A 135 -18.73 -0.42 4.08
C PHE A 135 -19.89 -1.36 3.78
N ARG A 136 -19.72 -2.26 2.80
CA ARG A 136 -20.75 -3.25 2.42
C ARG A 136 -20.70 -4.50 3.29
N GLY A 137 -19.59 -4.76 3.99
CA GLY A 137 -19.41 -5.95 4.82
C GLY A 137 -19.25 -7.25 4.02
N VAL A 138 -18.74 -7.14 2.78
CA VAL A 138 -18.56 -8.28 1.85
C VAL A 138 -17.12 -8.33 1.35
N ARG A 139 -16.72 -9.48 0.80
CA ARG A 139 -15.46 -9.58 0.05
C ARG A 139 -15.64 -8.94 -1.32
N VAL A 140 -14.60 -8.28 -1.81
CA VAL A 140 -14.59 -7.66 -3.15
C VAL A 140 -13.46 -8.27 -3.98
N ALA A 141 -13.78 -8.81 -5.14
CA ALA A 141 -12.81 -9.36 -6.07
C ALA A 141 -12.11 -8.25 -6.89
N ALA A 142 -10.94 -8.56 -7.44
CA ALA A 142 -10.30 -7.67 -8.40
C ALA A 142 -11.15 -7.61 -9.68
N GLY A 143 -11.35 -6.41 -10.22
CA GLY A 143 -12.23 -6.12 -11.36
C GLY A 143 -13.71 -5.95 -11.00
N GLU A 144 -14.11 -6.18 -9.75
CA GLU A 144 -15.53 -6.11 -9.36
C GLU A 144 -16.04 -4.67 -9.32
N ILE A 145 -15.22 -3.74 -8.85
CA ILE A 145 -15.51 -2.30 -8.90
C ILE A 145 -15.37 -1.85 -10.36
N SER A 146 -16.50 -1.79 -11.07
CA SER A 146 -16.57 -1.54 -12.51
C SER A 146 -17.89 -0.86 -12.90
N GLY A 147 -17.95 -0.32 -14.13
CA GLY A 147 -19.16 0.29 -14.68
C GLY A 147 -19.73 1.41 -13.81
N ASP A 148 -20.99 1.25 -13.42
CA ASP A 148 -21.76 2.22 -12.63
C ASP A 148 -21.63 2.02 -11.11
N ASP A 149 -20.74 1.15 -10.62
CA ASP A 149 -20.50 1.01 -9.17
C ASP A 149 -20.08 2.36 -8.57
N ALA A 150 -20.71 2.78 -7.47
CA ALA A 150 -20.44 4.08 -6.85
C ALA A 150 -18.95 4.27 -6.49
N PHE A 151 -18.25 3.20 -6.14
CA PHE A 151 -16.81 3.23 -5.81
C PHE A 151 -15.91 3.43 -7.03
N MET A 152 -16.44 3.41 -8.26
CA MET A 152 -15.69 3.76 -9.47
C MET A 152 -15.34 5.24 -9.57
N THR A 153 -16.11 6.11 -8.91
CA THR A 153 -15.99 7.57 -9.05
C THR A 153 -15.67 8.29 -7.75
N ARG A 154 -15.89 7.66 -6.59
CA ARG A 154 -15.68 8.25 -5.26
C ARG A 154 -15.35 7.17 -4.22
N MET A 155 -14.48 7.48 -3.26
CA MET A 155 -14.02 6.51 -2.26
C MET A 155 -15.04 6.25 -1.13
N ASP A 156 -15.99 7.15 -0.93
CA ASP A 156 -17.12 6.96 -0.03
C ASP A 156 -18.28 6.17 -0.67
N GLY A 157 -18.22 5.89 -1.97
CA GLY A 157 -19.13 5.03 -2.72
C GLY A 157 -20.61 5.30 -2.44
N ASP A 158 -21.30 4.29 -1.89
CA ASP A 158 -22.73 4.33 -1.53
C ASP A 158 -23.03 5.17 -0.27
N GLY A 159 -21.99 5.73 0.35
CA GLY A 159 -22.02 6.48 1.61
C GLY A 159 -21.23 5.76 2.71
N ALA A 160 -20.37 6.51 3.41
CA ALA A 160 -19.66 5.98 4.57
C ALA A 160 -20.66 5.60 5.69
N PRO A 161 -20.40 4.55 6.48
CA PRO A 161 -21.33 4.03 7.49
C PRO A 161 -21.39 4.90 8.76
N TRP A 162 -20.97 6.16 8.68
CA TRP A 162 -20.88 7.09 9.79
C TRP A 162 -21.24 8.51 9.38
N ALA A 163 -21.77 9.29 10.32
CA ALA A 163 -22.19 10.66 10.06
C ALA A 163 -20.97 11.59 9.78
N PRO A 164 -21.07 12.53 8.83
CA PRO A 164 -20.08 13.57 8.65
C PRO A 164 -19.89 14.41 9.92
N VAL A 165 -18.67 14.82 10.18
CA VAL A 165 -18.29 15.68 11.32
C VAL A 165 -17.74 17.02 10.87
N LYS A 166 -17.31 17.15 9.60
CA LYS A 166 -16.98 18.46 9.00
C LYS A 166 -18.18 18.98 8.21
N GLU A 167 -18.38 20.28 8.25
CA GLU A 167 -19.29 20.94 7.32
C GLU A 167 -18.70 20.84 5.91
N THR A 168 -19.43 20.22 4.98
CA THR A 168 -19.10 20.31 3.56
C THR A 168 -19.22 21.78 3.15
N ALA A 169 -18.12 22.36 2.65
CA ALA A 169 -18.18 23.67 2.01
C ALA A 169 -19.24 23.63 0.90
N ALA A 170 -20.21 24.54 0.97
CA ALA A 170 -21.34 24.63 0.04
C ALA A 170 -20.89 25.04 -1.38
#